data_AF-A0A3B9V007-F1
#
_entry.id   AF-A0A3B9V007-F1
#
_cell.length_a   1.000
_cell.length_b   1.000
_cell.length_c   1.000
_cell.angle_alpha   90.00
_cell.angle_beta   90.00
_cell.angle_gamma   90.00
#
_symmetry.space_group_name_H-M   'P 1'
#
loop_
_entity.id
_entity.type
_entity.pdbx_description
1 polymer ?
#
loop_
_entity_poly.entity_id
_entity_poly.type
_entity_poly.pdbx_seq_one_letter_code
_entity_poly.pdbx_strand_id
1 'polypeptide(L)'
;MDCYEVMRTTFSAREFTGESLPNTVLYEILDHARFAPSGGNRQGGRVIIVRNQATKDEMARLAEPAAKRYAAQVAAGESPWNAVIPSGVSDETIEQTPVPALLTEP
;
A
#
# COMPACT_ATOMS: atom_id res chain seq x y z
N MET A 1 -15.79 16.67 11.70
CA MET A 1 -14.39 17.00 11.36
C MET A 1 -14.43 17.85 10.10
N ASP A 2 -13.72 18.97 10.06
CA ASP A 2 -13.59 19.72 8.82
C ASP A 2 -12.47 19.13 7.93
N CYS A 3 -12.43 19.52 6.66
CA CYS A 3 -11.45 19.01 5.71
C CYS A 3 -10.00 19.32 6.12
N TYR A 4 -9.74 20.50 6.67
CA TYR A 4 -8.40 20.92 7.08
C TYR A 4 -7.91 20.17 8.32
N GLU A 5 -8.80 19.77 9.20
CA GLU A 5 -8.49 18.88 10.32
C GLU A 5 -8.11 17.49 9.80
N VAL A 6 -8.94 16.88 8.93
CA VAL A 6 -8.64 15.57 8.30
C VAL A 6 -7.29 15.58 7.58
N MET A 7 -6.98 16.64 6.82
CA MET A 7 -5.71 16.77 6.09
C MET A 7 -4.48 16.77 7.02
N ARG A 8 -4.63 17.25 8.27
CA ARG A 8 -3.53 17.32 9.24
C ARG A 8 -3.39 16.07 10.10
N THR A 9 -4.48 15.32 10.29
CA THR A 9 -4.52 14.15 11.18
C THR A 9 -4.45 12.83 10.44
N THR A 10 -4.71 12.81 9.12
CA THR A 10 -4.58 11.58 8.31
C THR A 10 -3.13 11.10 8.32
N PHE A 11 -2.94 9.80 8.53
CA PHE A 11 -1.63 9.16 8.55
C PHE A 11 -1.63 7.86 7.73
N SER A 12 -0.45 7.39 7.33
CA SER A 12 -0.29 6.10 6.68
C SER A 12 -0.31 4.97 7.71
N ALA A 13 -1.49 4.38 7.94
CA ALA A 13 -1.66 3.25 8.83
C ALA A 13 -0.91 2.00 8.33
N ARG A 14 -0.30 1.25 9.26
CA ARG A 14 0.42 -0.01 9.02
C ARG A 14 -0.01 -1.14 9.94
N GLU A 15 -0.87 -0.84 10.91
CA GLU A 15 -1.46 -1.80 11.84
C GLU A 15 -2.96 -1.57 11.84
N PHE A 16 -3.74 -2.65 11.74
CA PHE A 16 -5.19 -2.60 11.64
C PHE A 16 -5.84 -3.49 12.70
N THR A 17 -7.03 -3.13 13.16
CA THR A 17 -7.73 -3.87 14.24
C THR A 17 -8.24 -5.25 13.82
N GLY A 18 -8.21 -5.57 12.51
CA GLY A 18 -8.83 -6.77 11.95
C GLY A 18 -10.36 -6.69 11.83
N GLU A 19 -10.97 -5.61 12.32
CA GLU A 19 -12.42 -5.42 12.24
C GLU A 19 -12.87 -5.18 10.80
N SER A 20 -13.97 -5.82 10.41
CA SER A 20 -14.53 -5.64 9.07
C SER A 20 -15.27 -4.30 8.97
N LEU A 21 -14.96 -3.52 7.94
CA LEU A 21 -15.72 -2.32 7.60
C LEU A 21 -17.10 -2.69 7.03
N PRO A 22 -18.21 -2.16 7.60
CA PRO A 22 -19.55 -2.38 7.06
C PRO A 22 -19.69 -1.90 5.61
N ASN A 23 -20.50 -2.58 4.80
CA ASN A 23 -20.73 -2.21 3.40
C ASN A 23 -21.30 -0.80 3.25
N THR A 24 -22.15 -0.34 4.18
CA THR A 24 -22.74 0.99 4.15
C THR A 24 -21.68 2.09 4.21
N VAL A 25 -20.76 1.98 5.17
CA VAL A 25 -19.63 2.92 5.32
C VAL A 25 -18.71 2.86 4.10
N LEU A 26 -18.40 1.66 3.61
CA LEU A 26 -17.58 1.48 2.41
C LEU A 26 -18.22 2.17 1.19
N TYR A 27 -19.51 2.01 0.99
CA TYR A 27 -20.21 2.63 -0.15
C TYR A 27 -20.35 4.14 0.00
N GLU A 28 -20.51 4.66 1.21
CA GLU A 28 -20.47 6.11 1.48
C GLU A 28 -19.13 6.71 1.06
N ILE A 29 -18.01 6.07 1.44
CA ILE A 29 -16.66 6.49 1.02
C ILE A 29 -16.54 6.51 -0.50
N LEU A 30 -17.00 5.45 -1.17
CA LEU A 30 -16.91 5.34 -2.63
C LEU A 30 -17.84 6.30 -3.37
N ASP A 31 -19.01 6.62 -2.80
CA ASP A 31 -19.94 7.62 -3.36
C ASP A 31 -19.35 9.03 -3.31
N HIS A 32 -18.57 9.36 -2.27
CA HIS A 32 -17.80 10.61 -2.27
C HIS A 32 -16.61 10.57 -3.24
N ALA A 33 -15.87 9.46 -3.27
CA ALA A 33 -14.66 9.34 -4.08
C ALA A 33 -14.91 9.46 -5.59
N ARG A 34 -16.09 9.02 -6.09
CA ARG A 34 -16.41 9.07 -7.53
C ARG A 34 -16.49 10.48 -8.12
N PHE A 35 -16.56 11.52 -7.29
CA PHE A 35 -16.54 12.92 -7.74
C PHE A 35 -15.13 13.48 -7.95
N ALA A 36 -14.08 12.69 -7.68
CA ALA A 36 -12.72 13.10 -7.97
C ALA A 36 -12.56 13.44 -9.46
N PRO A 37 -11.88 14.56 -9.81
CA PRO A 37 -11.67 14.92 -11.20
C PRO A 37 -10.82 13.85 -11.90
N SER A 38 -11.16 13.56 -13.15
CA SER A 38 -10.38 12.66 -14.01
C SER A 38 -10.10 13.34 -15.35
N GLY A 39 -8.98 13.00 -16.00
CA GLY A 39 -8.59 13.61 -17.27
C GLY A 39 -9.69 13.46 -18.33
N GLY A 40 -10.24 14.59 -18.79
CA GLY A 40 -11.38 14.62 -19.72
C GLY A 40 -12.68 14.01 -19.16
N ASN A 41 -12.81 13.93 -17.83
CA ASN A 41 -13.93 13.31 -17.12
C ASN A 41 -14.22 11.86 -17.53
N ARG A 42 -13.18 11.12 -17.93
CA ARG A 42 -13.33 9.74 -18.44
C ARG A 42 -13.77 8.74 -17.38
N GLN A 43 -13.52 9.03 -16.10
CA GLN A 43 -13.92 8.17 -14.98
C GLN A 43 -13.42 6.71 -15.13
N GLY A 44 -12.23 6.51 -15.71
CA GLY A 44 -11.67 5.19 -16.02
C GLY A 44 -11.19 4.37 -14.81
N GLY A 45 -11.68 4.68 -13.61
CA GLY A 45 -11.33 3.95 -12.39
C GLY A 45 -12.15 2.68 -12.22
N ARG A 46 -11.56 1.65 -11.63
CA ARG A 46 -12.26 0.44 -11.19
C ARG A 46 -11.84 0.13 -9.76
N VAL A 47 -12.82 -0.12 -8.90
CA VAL A 47 -12.58 -0.51 -7.51
C VAL A 47 -12.96 -1.99 -7.34
N ILE A 48 -12.06 -2.75 -6.71
CA ILE A 48 -12.28 -4.16 -6.35
C ILE A 48 -12.19 -4.27 -4.84
N ILE A 49 -13.27 -4.75 -4.22
CA ILE A 49 -13.34 -4.93 -2.77
C ILE A 49 -12.89 -6.36 -2.45
N VAL A 50 -11.76 -6.51 -1.78
CA VAL A 50 -11.21 -7.81 -1.40
C VAL A 50 -11.55 -8.10 0.06
N ARG A 51 -12.54 -8.98 0.30
CA ARG A 51 -12.93 -9.42 1.65
C ARG A 51 -12.36 -10.77 2.04
N ASN A 52 -12.14 -11.65 1.06
CA ASN A 52 -11.63 -12.99 1.30
C ASN A 52 -10.20 -12.93 1.88
N GLN A 53 -9.97 -13.61 3.00
CA GLN A 53 -8.69 -13.58 3.68
C GLN A 53 -7.58 -14.26 2.85
N ALA A 54 -7.83 -15.43 2.29
CA ALA A 54 -6.85 -16.13 1.45
C ALA A 54 -6.41 -15.29 0.23
N THR A 55 -7.31 -14.48 -0.34
CA THR A 55 -6.94 -13.53 -1.40
C THR A 55 -6.03 -12.41 -0.88
N LYS A 56 -6.30 -11.88 0.32
CA LYS A 56 -5.43 -10.87 0.95
C LYS A 56 -4.04 -11.45 1.27
N ASP A 57 -4.00 -12.67 1.80
CA ASP A 57 -2.75 -13.36 2.13
C ASP A 57 -1.91 -13.60 0.85
N GLU A 58 -2.55 -14.01 -0.25
CA GLU A 58 -1.86 -14.17 -1.53
C GLU A 58 -1.36 -12.84 -2.10
N MET A 59 -2.12 -11.75 -1.96
CA MET A 59 -1.64 -10.41 -2.34
C MET A 59 -0.41 -10.00 -1.53
N ALA A 60 -0.37 -10.30 -0.24
CA ALA A 60 0.80 -10.04 0.60
C ALA A 60 2.01 -10.87 0.16
N ARG A 61 1.80 -12.17 -0.15
CA ARG A 61 2.84 -13.05 -0.69
C ARG A 61 3.42 -12.54 -2.03
N LEU A 62 2.57 -12.01 -2.90
CA LEU A 62 3.02 -11.41 -4.18
C LEU A 62 3.85 -10.13 -3.98
N ALA A 63 3.74 -9.46 -2.84
CA ALA A 63 4.53 -8.28 -2.51
C ALA A 63 5.94 -8.61 -1.97
N GLU A 64 6.21 -9.86 -1.59
CA GLU A 64 7.48 -10.28 -1.00
C GLU A 64 8.72 -9.84 -1.79
N PRO A 65 8.81 -10.00 -3.13
CA PRO A 65 10.00 -9.58 -3.87
C PRO A 65 10.27 -8.08 -3.74
N ALA A 66 9.22 -7.27 -3.78
CA ALA A 66 9.33 -5.82 -3.60
C ALA A 66 9.70 -5.45 -2.16
N ALA A 67 9.17 -6.18 -1.18
CA ALA A 67 9.47 -5.99 0.23
C ALA A 67 10.93 -6.33 0.56
N LYS A 68 11.46 -7.42 0.01
CA LYS A 68 12.88 -7.79 0.16
C LYS A 68 13.80 -6.72 -0.41
N ARG A 69 13.50 -6.21 -1.61
CA ARG A 69 14.25 -5.09 -2.21
C ARG A 69 14.21 -3.86 -1.32
N TYR A 70 13.03 -3.49 -0.84
CA TYR A 70 12.86 -2.36 0.07
C TYR A 70 13.75 -2.52 1.31
N ALA A 71 13.70 -3.67 1.98
CA ALA A 71 14.48 -3.93 3.19
C ALA A 71 15.99 -3.90 2.94
N ALA A 72 16.45 -4.49 1.83
CA ALA A 72 17.86 -4.48 1.45
C ALA A 72 18.38 -3.06 1.20
N GLN A 73 17.58 -2.22 0.54
CA GLN A 73 17.90 -0.82 0.29
C GLN A 73 17.95 0.00 1.59
N VAL A 74 16.99 -0.20 2.49
CA VAL A 74 17.03 0.42 3.83
C VAL A 74 18.28 -0.01 4.59
N ALA A 75 18.63 -1.30 4.57
CA ALA A 75 19.83 -1.81 5.25
C ALA A 75 21.13 -1.23 4.67
N ALA A 76 21.15 -0.89 3.38
CA ALA A 76 22.25 -0.19 2.73
C ALA A 76 22.26 1.34 2.99
N GLY A 77 21.31 1.87 3.77
CA GLY A 77 21.17 3.30 4.03
C GLY A 77 20.61 4.10 2.84
N GLU A 78 20.02 3.43 1.86
CA GLU A 78 19.41 4.05 0.70
C GLU A 78 17.98 4.51 0.98
N SER A 79 17.48 5.46 0.17
CA SER A 79 16.04 5.68 0.05
C SER A 79 15.46 4.62 -0.90
N PRO A 80 14.56 3.73 -0.44
CA PRO A 80 14.05 2.67 -1.28
C PRO A 80 13.36 3.17 -2.55
N TRP A 81 13.50 2.43 -3.64
CA TRP A 81 12.92 2.76 -4.96
C TRP A 81 13.32 4.14 -5.52
N ASN A 82 14.49 4.66 -5.14
CA ASN A 82 15.01 5.90 -5.71
C ASN A 82 15.14 5.80 -7.24
N ALA A 83 14.48 6.71 -7.95
CA ALA A 83 14.47 6.74 -9.42
C ALA A 83 15.64 7.54 -10.03
N VAL A 84 16.39 8.28 -9.21
CA VAL A 84 17.46 9.18 -9.64
C VAL A 84 18.84 8.61 -9.35
N ILE A 85 19.04 8.05 -8.15
CA ILE A 85 20.29 7.44 -7.72
C ILE A 85 20.11 5.91 -7.82
N PRO A 86 20.82 5.23 -8.73
CA PRO A 86 20.77 3.78 -8.82
C PRO A 86 21.17 3.12 -7.50
N SER A 87 20.48 2.03 -7.17
CA SER A 87 20.78 1.23 -5.98
C SER A 87 22.11 0.51 -6.14
N GLY A 88 22.92 0.47 -5.08
CA GLY A 88 24.14 -0.33 -5.00
C GLY A 88 23.88 -1.77 -4.55
N VAL A 89 22.64 -2.09 -4.14
CA VAL A 89 22.25 -3.43 -3.68
C VAL A 89 22.17 -4.39 -4.87
N SER A 90 22.87 -5.52 -4.79
CA SER A 90 22.84 -6.56 -5.82
C SER A 90 21.55 -7.38 -5.77
N ASP A 91 21.16 -7.98 -6.90
CA ASP A 91 20.01 -8.90 -6.96
C ASP A 91 20.18 -10.10 -6.02
N GLU A 92 21.41 -10.61 -5.86
CA GLU A 92 21.72 -11.68 -4.90
C GLU A 92 21.45 -11.24 -3.45
N THR A 93 21.81 -10.00 -3.10
CA THR A 93 21.54 -9.46 -1.76
C THR A 93 20.03 -9.33 -1.54
N ILE A 94 19.29 -8.85 -2.54
CA ILE A 94 17.82 -8.76 -2.50
C ILE A 94 17.21 -10.16 -2.32
N GLU A 95 17.70 -11.16 -3.04
CA GLU A 95 17.21 -12.54 -2.95
C GLU A 95 17.49 -13.17 -1.59
N GLN A 96 18.63 -12.87 -0.97
CA GLN A 96 18.99 -13.41 0.35
C GLN A 96 18.35 -12.63 1.52
N THR A 97 17.85 -11.42 1.27
CA THR A 97 17.20 -10.58 2.29
C THR A 97 15.92 -11.25 2.79
N PRO A 98 15.74 -11.47 4.11
CA PRO A 98 14.50 -12.03 4.64
C PRO A 98 13.28 -11.17 4.29
N VAL A 99 12.12 -11.79 4.13
CA VAL A 99 10.86 -11.06 3.93
C VAL A 99 10.57 -10.23 5.20
N PRO A 100 10.46 -8.91 5.12
CA PRO A 100 10.17 -8.09 6.29
C PRO A 100 8.68 -8.19 6.67
N ALA A 101 8.40 -8.77 7.84
CA ALA A 101 7.05 -8.94 8.37
C ALA A 101 6.22 -7.65 8.31
N LEU A 102 6.82 -6.49 8.63
CA LEU A 102 6.18 -5.17 8.58
C LEU A 102 5.51 -4.83 7.23
N LEU A 103 5.94 -5.44 6.12
CA LEU A 103 5.43 -5.15 4.77
C LEU A 103 4.54 -6.27 4.21
N THR A 104 4.44 -7.40 4.89
CA THR A 104 3.77 -8.61 4.37
C THR A 104 2.82 -9.27 5.38
N GLU A 105 2.95 -8.97 6.66
CA GLU A 105 2.02 -9.43 7.69
C GLU A 105 0.95 -8.36 7.97
N PRO A 106 -0.30 -8.76 8.28
CA PRO A 106 -1.40 -7.86 8.57
C PRO A 106 -1.29 -7.13 9.91
#